data_AF-A0A7W0Y8B1-F1
#
_entry.id   AF-A0A7W0Y8B1-F1
#
_cell.length_a   1.000
_cell.length_b   1.000
_cell.length_c   1.000
_cell.angle_alpha   90.00
_cell.angle_beta   90.00
_cell.angle_gamma   90.00
#
_symmetry.space_group_name_H-M   'P 1'
#
loop_
_entity.id
_entity.type
_entity.pdbx_description
1 polymer ?
#
loop_
_entity_poly.entity_id
_entity_poly.type
_entity_poly.pdbx_seq_one_letter_code
_entity_poly.pdbx_strand_id
1 'polypeptide(L)'
;SYTEPRFQLASVAQVVRAAFSVLAPGGRIVIRDGVMPPPGIRRIEMLAPDCRTTFDLYTAQFEGRPIRFTELAPNRVELSAADAMEFLYTYTWGAASFPYEVRELYGILPYDDYVAHVVAWCGGPEVCRVVDVPADLRSYLQAGYRDNLAGKIVLTDEHDRPAALPDSNCLIVVERAPATRS
;
A
#
# COMPACT_ATOMS: atom_id res chain seq x y z
N SER A 1 12.88 -9.83 -23.99
CA SER A 1 11.67 -10.54 -23.54
C SER A 1 11.58 -10.37 -22.03
N TYR A 2 10.85 -9.36 -21.55
CA TYR A 2 10.69 -9.07 -20.11
C TYR A 2 9.40 -9.72 -19.62
N THR A 3 9.38 -11.04 -19.60
CA THR A 3 8.20 -11.87 -19.28
C THR A 3 8.20 -12.40 -17.85
N GLU A 4 8.99 -11.78 -16.96
CA GLU A 4 8.91 -12.02 -15.52
C GLU A 4 7.78 -11.15 -14.95
N PRO A 5 6.91 -11.68 -14.07
CA PRO A 5 5.94 -10.84 -13.36
C PRO A 5 6.66 -9.77 -12.54
N ARG A 6 6.25 -8.50 -12.69
CA ARG A 6 6.84 -7.32 -12.01
C ARG A 6 6.78 -7.39 -10.47
N PHE A 7 5.91 -8.22 -9.89
CA PHE A 7 5.86 -8.55 -8.46
C PHE A 7 5.23 -9.94 -8.25
N GLN A 8 5.75 -10.72 -7.29
CA GLN A 8 5.18 -12.03 -6.93
C GLN A 8 5.17 -12.23 -5.41
N LEU A 9 3.98 -12.44 -4.83
CA LEU A 9 3.84 -12.80 -3.41
C LEU A 9 4.63 -14.06 -3.04
N ALA A 10 4.80 -15.00 -3.98
CA ALA A 10 5.58 -16.22 -3.77
C ALA A 10 7.06 -15.92 -3.45
N SER A 11 7.66 -14.92 -4.11
CA SER A 11 9.05 -14.51 -3.85
C SER A 11 9.18 -13.89 -2.46
N VAL A 12 8.22 -13.05 -2.05
CA VAL A 12 8.15 -12.50 -0.70
C VAL A 12 8.04 -13.62 0.34
N ALA A 13 7.15 -14.60 0.10
CA ALA A 13 6.98 -15.75 0.97
C ALA A 13 8.27 -16.56 1.15
N GLN A 14 9.05 -16.74 0.08
CA GLN A 14 10.34 -17.44 0.14
C GLN A 14 11.34 -16.70 1.03
N VAL A 15 11.46 -15.37 0.88
CA VAL A 15 12.36 -14.55 1.70
C VAL A 15 11.94 -14.59 3.18
N VAL A 16 10.64 -14.43 3.47
CA VAL A 16 10.12 -14.50 4.84
C VAL A 16 10.38 -15.87 5.46
N ARG A 17 10.11 -16.96 4.73
CA ARG A 17 10.40 -18.34 5.19
C ARG A 17 11.87 -18.54 5.53
N ALA A 18 12.76 -18.14 4.62
CA ALA A 18 14.20 -18.26 4.80
C ALA A 18 14.66 -17.47 6.04
N ALA A 19 14.26 -16.21 6.14
CA ALA A 19 14.57 -15.35 7.29
C ALA A 19 14.05 -15.95 8.60
N PHE A 20 12.81 -16.45 8.62
CA PHE A 20 12.20 -17.01 9.84
C PHE A 20 12.90 -18.29 10.30
N SER A 21 13.30 -19.15 9.35
CA SER A 21 13.93 -20.45 9.65
C SER A 21 15.22 -20.35 10.46
N VAL A 22 15.98 -19.25 10.29
CA VAL A 22 17.28 -19.03 10.93
C VAL A 22 17.18 -18.26 12.25
N LEU A 23 16.00 -17.74 12.61
CA LEU A 23 15.82 -17.02 13.87
C LEU A 23 15.96 -17.95 15.07
N ALA A 24 16.68 -17.54 16.12
CA ALA A 24 16.55 -18.20 17.41
C ALA A 24 15.14 -17.96 18.01
N PRO A 25 14.66 -18.78 18.95
CA PRO A 25 13.51 -18.43 19.79
C PRO A 25 13.60 -17.01 20.33
N GLY A 26 12.51 -16.24 20.21
CA GLY A 26 12.47 -14.82 20.56
C GLY A 26 13.05 -13.87 19.50
N GLY A 27 13.66 -14.40 18.44
CA GLY A 27 14.08 -13.62 17.27
C GLY A 27 12.87 -13.08 16.49
N ARG A 28 13.03 -11.92 15.84
CA ARG A 28 11.93 -11.19 15.20
C ARG A 28 12.20 -10.86 13.74
N ILE A 29 11.12 -10.81 12.96
CA ILE A 29 11.08 -10.15 11.66
C ILE A 29 10.27 -8.86 11.83
N VAL A 30 10.81 -7.76 11.33
CA VAL A 30 10.14 -6.46 11.27
C VAL A 30 9.93 -6.11 9.80
N ILE A 31 8.68 -5.88 9.41
CA ILE A 31 8.29 -5.49 8.06
C ILE A 31 7.67 -4.10 8.15
N ARG A 32 8.22 -3.16 7.38
CA ARG A 32 7.63 -1.84 7.13
C ARG A 32 7.38 -1.73 5.64
N ASP A 33 6.12 -1.66 5.23
CA ASP A 33 5.75 -1.66 3.82
C ASP A 33 4.47 -0.84 3.59
N GLY A 34 4.08 -0.66 2.33
CA GLY A 34 2.81 -0.07 1.93
C GLY A 34 1.61 -0.92 2.35
N VAL A 35 0.51 -0.29 2.73
CA VAL A 35 -0.73 -0.97 3.13
C VAL A 35 -1.88 -0.61 2.18
N MET A 36 -2.66 -1.62 1.76
CA MET A 36 -3.85 -1.37 0.94
C MET A 36 -4.95 -0.69 1.79
N PRO A 37 -5.63 0.33 1.27
CA PRO A 37 -6.76 0.92 1.97
C PRO A 37 -7.94 -0.06 2.02
N PRO A 38 -8.85 0.09 2.98
CA PRO A 38 -10.11 -0.65 2.97
C PRO A 38 -10.86 -0.47 1.65
N PRO A 39 -11.64 -1.48 1.20
CA PRO A 39 -12.47 -1.35 0.01
C PRO A 39 -13.39 -0.14 0.10
N GLY A 40 -13.60 0.52 -1.04
CA GLY A 40 -14.48 1.67 -1.13
C GLY A 40 -14.31 2.39 -2.46
N ILE A 41 -15.14 3.39 -2.67
CA ILE A 41 -15.07 4.27 -3.84
C ILE A 41 -14.58 5.65 -3.40
N ARG A 42 -13.79 6.28 -4.25
CA ARG A 42 -13.27 7.62 -4.04
C ARG A 42 -13.50 8.45 -5.29
N ARG A 43 -13.83 9.73 -5.06
CA ARG A 43 -13.87 10.74 -6.10
C ARG A 43 -12.75 11.73 -5.88
N ILE A 44 -11.99 11.99 -6.93
CA ILE A 44 -10.90 12.96 -6.92
C ILE A 44 -11.33 14.12 -7.82
N GLU A 45 -11.46 15.30 -7.23
CA GLU A 45 -11.49 16.55 -7.98
C GLU A 45 -10.07 17.12 -8.07
N MET A 46 -9.61 17.34 -9.29
CA MET A 46 -8.26 17.80 -9.60
C MET A 46 -8.28 19.33 -9.71
N LEU A 47 -7.59 20.00 -8.77
CA LEU A 47 -7.56 21.46 -8.67
C LEU A 47 -6.28 22.04 -9.26
N ALA A 48 -5.14 21.38 -9.04
CA ALA A 48 -3.88 21.83 -9.59
C ALA A 48 -3.85 21.66 -11.11
N PRO A 49 -3.29 22.62 -11.86
CA PRO A 49 -3.36 22.66 -13.33
C PRO A 49 -2.65 21.48 -14.00
N ASP A 50 -1.66 20.89 -13.34
CA ASP A 50 -0.90 19.72 -13.81
C ASP A 50 -1.56 18.39 -13.42
N CYS A 51 -2.40 18.36 -12.39
CA CYS A 51 -2.91 17.13 -11.79
C CYS A 51 -3.66 16.25 -12.79
N ARG A 52 -4.49 16.84 -13.65
CA ARG A 52 -5.21 16.09 -14.70
C ARG A 52 -4.26 15.44 -15.70
N THR A 53 -3.29 16.20 -16.21
CA THR A 53 -2.30 15.67 -17.14
C THR A 53 -1.46 14.58 -16.49
N THR A 54 -1.08 14.73 -15.22
CA THR A 54 -0.36 13.68 -14.48
C THR A 54 -1.22 12.45 -14.25
N PHE A 55 -2.51 12.59 -13.97
CA PHE A 55 -3.45 11.47 -13.88
C PHE A 55 -3.55 10.69 -15.19
N ASP A 56 -3.72 11.38 -16.31
CA ASP A 56 -3.78 10.75 -17.63
C ASP A 56 -2.47 10.01 -17.97
N LEU A 57 -1.32 10.61 -17.66
CA LEU A 57 -0.01 9.96 -17.81
C LEU A 57 0.14 8.74 -16.89
N TYR A 58 -0.26 8.85 -15.63
CA TYR A 58 -0.20 7.79 -14.65
C TYR A 58 -1.02 6.57 -15.11
N THR A 59 -2.29 6.79 -15.45
CA THR A 59 -3.19 5.71 -15.90
C THR A 59 -2.71 5.03 -17.18
N ALA A 60 -1.98 5.75 -18.05
CA ALA A 60 -1.41 5.20 -19.26
C ALA A 60 -0.09 4.42 -19.04
N GLN A 61 0.73 4.84 -18.08
CA GLN A 61 2.10 4.31 -17.90
C GLN A 61 2.25 3.36 -16.71
N PHE A 62 1.29 3.35 -15.77
CA PHE A 62 1.39 2.55 -14.55
C PHE A 62 1.63 1.06 -14.85
N GLU A 63 2.73 0.55 -14.32
CA GLU A 63 3.26 -0.76 -14.68
C GLU A 63 2.70 -1.89 -13.82
N GLY A 64 2.12 -1.57 -12.67
CA GLY A 64 1.66 -2.55 -11.68
C GLY A 64 0.40 -3.29 -12.11
N ARG A 65 -0.62 -2.55 -12.56
CA ARG A 65 -1.90 -3.09 -13.06
C ARG A 65 -2.69 -2.00 -13.79
N PRO A 66 -3.69 -2.35 -14.63
CA PRO A 66 -4.56 -1.33 -15.22
C PRO A 66 -5.36 -0.57 -14.15
N ILE A 67 -5.28 0.76 -14.17
CA ILE A 67 -6.14 1.62 -13.35
C ILE A 67 -7.54 1.66 -13.97
N ARG A 68 -8.58 1.59 -13.13
CA ARG A 68 -9.98 1.68 -13.54
C ARG A 68 -10.60 2.92 -12.91
N PHE A 69 -11.21 3.75 -13.74
CA PHE A 69 -11.89 4.96 -13.29
C PHE A 69 -13.08 5.26 -14.18
N THR A 70 -14.01 6.07 -13.64
CA THR A 70 -15.14 6.65 -14.35
C THR A 70 -14.98 8.16 -14.37
N GLU A 71 -15.14 8.75 -15.56
CA GLU A 71 -15.15 10.19 -15.74
C GLU A 71 -16.47 10.76 -15.21
N LEU A 72 -16.43 11.66 -14.22
CA LEU A 72 -17.60 12.37 -13.71
C LEU A 72 -17.71 13.79 -14.29
N ALA A 73 -16.57 14.44 -14.51
CA ALA A 73 -16.41 15.75 -15.14
C ALA A 73 -14.97 15.92 -15.67
N PRO A 74 -14.65 16.96 -16.47
CA PRO A 74 -13.30 17.13 -17.03
C PRO A 74 -12.15 17.19 -16.01
N ASN A 75 -12.42 17.57 -14.77
CA ASN A 75 -11.43 17.59 -13.68
C ASN A 75 -11.82 16.64 -12.54
N ARG A 76 -12.70 15.66 -12.78
CA ARG A 76 -13.28 14.85 -11.72
C ARG A 76 -13.48 13.41 -12.14
N VAL A 77 -12.89 12.51 -11.37
CA VAL A 77 -12.91 11.06 -11.62
C VAL A 77 -13.39 10.29 -10.39
N GLU A 78 -13.99 9.14 -10.63
CA GLU A 78 -14.37 8.15 -9.61
C GLU A 78 -13.59 6.86 -9.83
N LEU A 79 -13.07 6.27 -8.76
CA LEU A 79 -12.21 5.09 -8.81
C LEU A 79 -12.27 4.33 -7.48
N SER A 80 -11.70 3.12 -7.45
CA SER A 80 -11.58 2.38 -6.20
C SER A 80 -10.68 3.13 -5.21
N ALA A 81 -10.85 2.91 -3.91
CA ALA A 81 -9.99 3.50 -2.88
C ALA A 81 -8.51 3.13 -3.10
N ALA A 82 -8.24 1.90 -3.56
CA ALA A 82 -6.89 1.45 -3.89
C ALA A 82 -6.29 2.21 -5.08
N ASP A 83 -7.05 2.37 -6.17
CA ASP A 83 -6.60 3.15 -7.33
C ASP A 83 -6.39 4.62 -7.01
N ALA A 84 -7.28 5.20 -6.18
CA ALA A 84 -7.16 6.58 -5.74
C ALA A 84 -5.88 6.77 -4.94
N MET A 85 -5.60 5.87 -3.99
CA MET A 85 -4.39 5.90 -3.19
C MET A 85 -3.13 5.81 -4.07
N GLU A 86 -3.09 4.84 -4.97
CA GLU A 86 -1.96 4.59 -5.88
C GLU A 86 -1.59 5.83 -6.71
N PHE A 87 -2.58 6.48 -7.32
CA PHE A 87 -2.36 7.73 -8.04
C PHE A 87 -1.93 8.87 -7.11
N LEU A 88 -2.66 9.11 -6.02
CA LEU A 88 -2.42 10.25 -5.14
C LEU A 88 -1.02 10.19 -4.52
N TYR A 89 -0.54 8.99 -4.16
CA TYR A 89 0.77 8.82 -3.54
C TYR A 89 1.90 8.94 -4.57
N THR A 90 1.69 8.46 -5.79
CA THR A 90 2.58 8.75 -6.92
C THR A 90 2.67 10.27 -7.20
N TYR A 91 1.53 10.96 -7.20
CA TYR A 91 1.46 12.39 -7.50
C TYR A 91 2.11 13.27 -6.43
N THR A 92 2.20 12.78 -5.19
CA THR A 92 2.69 13.52 -4.01
C THR A 92 4.08 14.10 -4.22
N TRP A 93 4.99 13.34 -4.87
CA TRP A 93 6.40 13.71 -5.00
C TRP A 93 6.72 14.49 -6.29
N GLY A 94 5.70 14.75 -7.12
CA GLY A 94 5.81 15.56 -8.32
C GLY A 94 6.53 14.89 -9.50
N ALA A 95 6.66 15.64 -10.59
CA ALA A 95 7.09 15.12 -11.88
C ALA A 95 8.49 14.48 -11.90
N ALA A 96 9.39 14.91 -11.02
CA ALA A 96 10.76 14.37 -10.96
C ALA A 96 10.80 12.91 -10.47
N SER A 97 9.87 12.52 -9.59
CA SER A 97 9.78 11.16 -9.05
C SER A 97 8.99 10.21 -9.95
N PHE A 98 8.14 10.76 -10.83
CA PHE A 98 7.21 9.99 -11.67
C PHE A 98 7.83 8.80 -12.43
N PRO A 99 9.03 8.90 -13.05
CA PRO A 99 9.63 7.76 -13.76
C PRO A 99 9.96 6.55 -12.86
N TYR A 100 10.11 6.79 -11.55
CA TYR A 100 10.35 5.74 -10.57
C TYR A 100 9.03 5.21 -10.01
N GLU A 101 8.16 6.11 -9.55
CA GLU A 101 6.87 5.80 -8.92
C GLU A 101 5.94 4.97 -9.80
N VAL A 102 5.91 5.23 -11.12
CA VAL A 102 5.04 4.52 -12.06
C VAL A 102 5.33 3.02 -12.17
N ARG A 103 6.49 2.60 -11.65
CA ARG A 103 6.97 1.21 -11.63
C ARG A 103 6.71 0.52 -10.29
N GLU A 104 6.33 1.26 -9.27
CA GLU A 104 6.09 0.77 -7.91
C GLU A 104 4.61 0.45 -7.72
N LEU A 105 4.28 -0.79 -7.36
CA LEU A 105 2.93 -1.18 -6.97
C LEU A 105 2.79 -0.99 -5.46
N TYR A 106 1.98 -0.02 -5.02
CA TYR A 106 1.90 0.38 -3.62
C TYR A 106 0.70 -0.28 -2.90
N GLY A 107 0.91 -0.77 -1.69
CA GLY A 107 -0.18 -1.30 -0.85
C GLY A 107 -0.86 -2.54 -1.45
N ILE A 108 -0.12 -3.64 -1.54
CA ILE A 108 -0.52 -4.88 -2.22
C ILE A 108 -1.56 -5.67 -1.41
N LEU A 109 -1.53 -5.55 -0.08
CA LEU A 109 -2.41 -6.28 0.82
C LEU A 109 -2.98 -5.34 1.89
N PRO A 110 -4.24 -5.52 2.29
CA PRO A 110 -4.75 -4.95 3.54
C PRO A 110 -3.92 -5.44 4.73
N TYR A 111 -3.87 -4.66 5.80
CA TYR A 111 -3.04 -4.96 6.97
C TYR A 111 -3.25 -6.38 7.52
N ASP A 112 -4.51 -6.76 7.78
CA ASP A 112 -4.84 -8.05 8.38
C ASP A 112 -4.49 -9.23 7.46
N ASP A 113 -4.72 -9.07 6.14
CA ASP A 113 -4.33 -10.08 5.15
C ASP A 113 -2.82 -10.22 5.08
N TYR A 114 -2.08 -9.11 5.18
CA TYR A 114 -0.63 -9.14 5.20
C TYR A 114 -0.10 -9.86 6.45
N VAL A 115 -0.63 -9.55 7.63
CA VAL A 115 -0.29 -10.26 8.87
C VAL A 115 -0.60 -11.75 8.74
N ALA A 116 -1.78 -12.11 8.24
CA ALA A 116 -2.18 -13.51 8.06
C ALA A 116 -1.23 -14.25 7.10
N HIS A 117 -0.84 -13.62 5.99
CA HIS A 117 0.13 -14.16 5.05
C HIS A 117 1.51 -14.38 5.70
N VAL A 118 2.03 -13.39 6.44
CA VAL A 118 3.33 -13.49 7.12
C VAL A 118 3.32 -14.63 8.14
N VAL A 119 2.29 -14.73 8.97
CA VAL A 119 2.14 -15.81 9.96
C VAL A 119 2.08 -17.17 9.26
N ALA A 120 1.28 -17.30 8.20
CA ALA A 120 1.18 -18.54 7.43
C ALA A 120 2.52 -18.93 6.80
N TRP A 121 3.27 -17.98 6.24
CA TRP A 121 4.59 -18.24 5.66
C TRP A 121 5.61 -18.67 6.71
N CYS A 122 5.49 -18.19 7.95
CA CYS A 122 6.36 -18.58 9.06
C CYS A 122 6.01 -19.95 9.67
N GLY A 123 4.97 -20.64 9.19
CA GLY A 123 4.55 -21.95 9.69
C GLY A 123 3.35 -21.94 10.63
N GLY A 124 2.63 -20.81 10.74
CA GLY A 124 1.39 -20.69 11.50
C GLY A 124 1.57 -20.17 12.93
N PRO A 125 0.45 -19.92 13.64
CA PRO A 125 0.43 -19.24 14.93
C PRO A 125 1.12 -20.00 16.06
N GLU A 126 1.27 -21.32 15.95
CA GLU A 126 1.94 -22.16 16.95
C GLU A 126 3.45 -21.88 17.06
N VAL A 127 4.07 -21.43 15.97
CA VAL A 127 5.52 -21.16 15.90
C VAL A 127 5.83 -19.69 15.67
N CYS A 128 4.85 -18.91 15.23
CA CYS A 128 4.99 -17.50 14.85
C CYS A 128 3.96 -16.65 15.59
N ARG A 129 4.43 -15.81 16.52
CA ARG A 129 3.60 -14.90 17.29
C ARG A 129 3.63 -13.50 16.68
N VAL A 130 2.46 -12.90 16.46
CA VAL A 130 2.38 -11.47 16.13
C VAL A 130 2.67 -10.66 17.39
N VAL A 131 3.62 -9.73 17.31
CA VAL A 131 3.96 -8.83 18.40
C VAL A 131 3.12 -7.56 18.26
N ASP A 132 2.43 -7.19 19.34
CA ASP A 132 1.69 -5.93 19.38
C ASP A 132 2.65 -4.75 19.19
N VAL A 133 2.39 -3.96 18.15
CA VAL A 133 3.02 -2.66 17.95
C VAL A 133 2.04 -1.54 18.33
N PRO A 134 2.55 -0.35 18.70
CA PRO A 134 1.74 0.84 18.93
C PRO A 134 0.73 1.07 17.79
N ALA A 135 -0.49 1.50 18.14
CA ALA A 135 -1.59 1.62 17.17
C ALA A 135 -1.27 2.59 16.03
N ASP A 136 -0.52 3.66 16.32
CA ASP A 136 -0.01 4.67 15.38
C ASP A 136 1.13 4.16 14.48
N LEU A 137 1.62 2.95 14.72
CA LEU A 137 2.59 2.26 13.86
C LEU A 137 2.00 1.07 13.12
N ARG A 138 0.87 0.51 13.58
CA ARG A 138 0.20 -0.63 12.90
C ARG A 138 -0.14 -0.27 11.46
N SER A 139 -0.80 0.87 11.27
CA SER A 139 -1.18 1.41 9.99
C SER A 139 -1.24 2.92 10.14
N TYR A 140 -0.56 3.65 9.25
CA TYR A 140 -0.45 5.10 9.35
C TYR A 140 -0.24 5.75 7.99
N LEU A 141 -0.71 6.98 7.87
CA LEU A 141 -0.35 7.87 6.77
C LEU A 141 1.04 8.46 7.02
N GLN A 142 1.98 8.21 6.10
CA GLN A 142 3.33 8.78 6.18
C GLN A 142 3.27 10.32 6.12
N ALA A 143 4.16 10.96 6.90
CA ALA A 143 4.30 12.40 6.89
C ALA A 143 4.61 12.94 5.48
N GLY A 144 4.07 14.11 5.17
CA GLY A 144 4.23 14.79 3.88
C GLY A 144 3.09 14.55 2.89
N TYR A 145 2.36 13.43 2.94
CA TYR A 145 1.25 13.18 2.00
C TYR A 145 0.15 14.24 2.09
N ARG A 146 -0.28 14.59 3.31
CA ARG A 146 -1.30 15.63 3.52
C ARG A 146 -0.84 16.98 2.97
N ASP A 147 0.38 17.39 3.32
CA ASP A 147 0.91 18.72 2.99
C ASP A 147 1.16 18.87 1.49
N ASN A 148 1.68 17.83 0.83
CA ASN A 148 1.97 17.87 -0.61
C ASN A 148 0.73 17.76 -1.49
N LEU A 149 -0.37 17.20 -0.99
CA LEU A 149 -1.65 17.12 -1.72
C LEU A 149 -2.60 18.28 -1.37
N ALA A 150 -2.35 19.00 -0.28
CA ALA A 150 -3.16 20.13 0.15
C ALA A 150 -3.30 21.18 -0.96
N GLY A 151 -4.55 21.55 -1.26
CA GLY A 151 -4.87 22.54 -2.31
C GLY A 151 -4.70 22.04 -3.75
N LYS A 152 -4.19 20.82 -3.97
CA LYS A 152 -4.06 20.24 -5.32
C LYS A 152 -5.25 19.38 -5.72
N ILE A 153 -5.94 18.79 -4.75
CA ILE A 153 -7.08 17.90 -4.96
C ILE A 153 -8.16 18.11 -3.88
N VAL A 154 -9.39 17.71 -4.21
CA VAL A 154 -10.43 17.38 -3.22
C VAL A 154 -10.71 15.89 -3.29
N LEU A 155 -10.73 15.21 -2.14
CA LEU A 155 -11.05 13.79 -2.04
C LEU A 155 -12.39 13.61 -1.32
N THR A 156 -13.34 12.93 -1.96
CA THR A 156 -14.62 12.56 -1.36
C THR A 156 -14.92 11.08 -1.52
N ASP A 157 -15.90 10.59 -0.77
CA ASP A 157 -16.53 9.30 -1.02
C ASP A 157 -17.52 9.37 -2.20
N GLU A 158 -18.22 8.27 -2.47
CA GLU A 158 -19.26 8.14 -3.49
C GLU A 158 -20.52 8.99 -3.26
N HIS A 159 -20.63 9.62 -2.09
CA HIS A 159 -21.74 10.48 -1.68
C HIS A 159 -21.31 11.95 -1.54
N ASP A 160 -20.15 12.31 -2.09
CA ASP A 160 -19.58 13.66 -2.06
C ASP A 160 -19.29 14.17 -0.64
N ARG A 161 -19.11 13.26 0.32
CA ARG A 161 -18.67 13.61 1.67
C ARG A 161 -17.14 13.62 1.71
N PRO A 162 -16.51 14.59 2.41
CA PRO A 162 -15.05 14.63 2.56
C PRO A 162 -14.49 13.30 3.05
N ALA A 163 -13.49 12.78 2.36
CA ALA A 163 -12.80 11.55 2.72
C ALA A 163 -11.36 11.85 3.14
N ALA A 164 -10.89 11.16 4.17
CA ALA A 164 -9.49 11.22 4.56
C ALA A 164 -8.61 10.47 3.55
N LEU A 165 -7.37 10.93 3.37
CA LEU A 165 -6.33 10.08 2.80
C LEU A 165 -6.19 8.82 3.67
N PRO A 166 -6.16 7.62 3.06
CA PRO A 166 -6.01 6.38 3.81
C PRO A 166 -4.61 6.27 4.42
N ASP A 167 -4.36 5.25 5.23
CA ASP A 167 -2.98 4.97 5.63
C ASP A 167 -2.13 4.57 4.43
N SER A 168 -0.83 4.88 4.49
CA SER A 168 0.10 4.57 3.42
C SER A 168 0.99 3.40 3.82
N ASN A 169 1.40 3.31 5.08
CA ASN A 169 2.34 2.32 5.54
C ASN A 169 1.83 1.55 6.75
N CYS A 170 2.39 0.37 6.95
CA CYS A 170 2.19 -0.43 8.14
C CYS A 170 3.52 -0.87 8.76
N LEU A 171 3.47 -1.29 10.01
CA LEU A 171 4.55 -2.01 10.69
C LEU A 171 4.01 -3.34 11.20
N ILE A 172 4.61 -4.44 10.74
CA ILE A 172 4.31 -5.79 11.18
C ILE A 172 5.53 -6.34 11.90
N VAL A 173 5.33 -6.86 13.10
CA VAL A 173 6.38 -7.53 13.86
C VAL A 173 5.91 -8.93 14.20
N VAL A 174 6.69 -9.92 13.79
CA VAL A 174 6.47 -11.33 14.16
C VAL A 174 7.68 -11.87 14.88
N GLU A 175 7.45 -12.76 15.83
CA GLU A 175 8.47 -13.37 16.69
C GLU A 175 8.40 -14.89 16.59
N ARG A 176 9.57 -15.54 16.52
CA ARG A 176 9.65 -17.00 16.60
C ARG A 176 9.35 -17.45 18.04
N ALA A 177 8.30 -18.22 18.21
CA ALA A 177 7.92 -18.77 19.49
C ALA A 177 9.02 -19.72 20.04
N PRO A 178 9.17 -19.84 21.36
CA PRO A 178 10.01 -20.87 21.95
C PRO A 178 9.49 -22.25 21.56
N ALA A 179 10.42 -23.18 21.33
CA ALA A 179 10.06 -24.58 21.14
C ALA A 179 9.30 -25.04 22.38
N THR A 180 8.05 -25.47 22.19
CA THR A 180 7.28 -26.12 23.24
C THR A 180 8.06 -27.33 23.70
N ARG A 181 8.58 -27.30 24.93
CA ARG A 181 9.16 -28.48 25.57
C ARG A 181 8.00 -29.44 25.86
N SER A 182 7.87 -30.48 25.04
CA SER A 182 7.12 -31.70 25.37
C SER A 182 7.86 -32.50 26.43
#